data_AF-A0A392VCX3-F1
#
_entry.id   AF-A0A392VCX3-F1
#
_cell.length_a   1.000
_cell.length_b   1.000
_cell.length_c   1.000
_cell.angle_alpha   90.00
_cell.angle_beta   90.00
_cell.angle_gamma   90.00
#
_symmetry.space_group_name_H-M   'P 1'
#
loop_
_entity.id
_entity.type
_entity.pdbx_description
1 polymer ?
#
loop_
_entity_poly.entity_id
_entity_poly.type
_entity_poly.pdbx_seq_one_letter_code
_entity_poly.pdbx_strand_id
1 'polypeptide(L)' 'MAAAVTAQTNAKTQRNLEKREREVLAAETRVLTSFNNQNPSKFRGNGGPAAADIWLQAMEKFFGAIH' A
#
# COMPACT_ATOMS: atom_id res chain seq x y z
N MET A 1 -4.03 36.20 -22.50
CA MET A 1 -4.10 34.80 -22.96
C MET A 1 -3.00 33.94 -22.32
N ALA A 2 -1.72 34.31 -22.43
CA ALA A 2 -0.60 33.54 -21.84
C ALA A 2 -0.72 33.26 -20.33
N ALA A 3 -1.05 34.26 -19.51
CA ALA A 3 -1.21 34.08 -18.06
C ALA A 3 -2.33 33.10 -17.69
N ALA A 4 -3.43 33.08 -18.45
CA ALA A 4 -4.53 32.14 -18.24
C ALA A 4 -4.13 30.70 -18.59
N VAL A 5 -3.31 30.52 -19.64
CA VAL A 5 -2.76 29.21 -20.03
C VAL A 5 -1.79 28.69 -18.96
N THR A 6 -0.93 29.54 -18.41
CA THR A 6 -0.03 29.17 -17.31
C THR A 6 -0.82 28.80 -16.04
N ALA A 7 -1.83 29.60 -15.67
CA ALA A 7 -2.67 29.32 -14.50
C ALA A 7 -3.45 28.01 -14.65
N GLN A 8 -4.01 27.75 -15.84
CA GLN A 8 -4.71 26.49 -16.12
C GLN A 8 -3.76 25.28 -16.05
N THR A 9 -2.54 25.42 -16.58
CA THR A 9 -1.51 24.38 -16.54
C THR A 9 -1.14 24.04 -15.09
N ASN A 10 -0.88 25.06 -14.26
CA ASN A 10 -0.54 24.87 -12.85
C ASN A 10 -1.69 24.24 -12.06
N ALA A 11 -2.93 24.67 -12.30
CA ALA A 11 -4.12 24.09 -11.68
C ALA A 11 -4.31 22.61 -12.06
N LYS A 12 -4.02 22.24 -13.32
CA LYS A 12 -4.06 20.84 -13.77
C LYS A 12 -2.96 20.02 -13.12
N THR A 13 -1.74 20.55 -13.01
CA THR A 13 -0.62 19.86 -12.34
C THR A 13 -0.97 19.60 -10.88
N GLN A 14 -1.46 20.61 -10.15
CA GLN A 14 -1.85 20.48 -8.75
C GLN A 14 -2.91 19.39 -8.56
N ARG A 15 -3.98 19.41 -9.37
CA ARG A 15 -5.04 18.40 -9.31
C ARG A 15 -4.53 16.98 -9.55
N ASN A 16 -3.58 16.81 -10.48
CA ASN A 16 -3.01 15.49 -10.75
C ASN A 16 -2.15 15.00 -9.58
N LEU A 17 -1.40 15.89 -8.92
CA LEU A 17 -0.65 15.55 -7.71
C LEU A 17 -1.59 15.09 -6.59
N GLU A 18 -2.64 15.87 -6.30
CA GLU A 18 -3.64 15.51 -5.28
C GLU A 18 -4.33 14.18 -5.61
N LYS A 19 -4.65 13.94 -6.88
CA LYS A 19 -5.25 12.68 -7.33
C LYS A 19 -4.30 11.51 -7.09
N ARG A 20 -3.02 11.66 -7.44
CA ARG A 20 -1.99 10.63 -7.22
C ARG A 20 -1.80 10.34 -5.74
N GLU A 21 -1.76 11.36 -4.89
CA GLU A 21 -1.67 11.18 -3.43
C GLU A 21 -2.85 10.40 -2.88
N ARG A 22 -4.07 10.70 -3.35
CA ARG A 22 -5.27 9.92 -2.96
C ARG A 22 -5.21 8.48 -3.44
N GLU A 23 -4.71 8.23 -4.65
CA GLU A 23 -4.54 6.88 -5.18
C GLU A 23 -3.50 6.09 -4.37
N VAL A 24 -2.39 6.73 -3.97
CA VAL A 24 -1.39 6.13 -3.08
C VAL A 24 -2.01 5.76 -1.74
N LEU A 25 -2.70 6.71 -1.09
CA LEU A 25 -3.38 6.46 0.19
C LEU A 25 -4.44 5.37 0.09
N ALA A 26 -5.20 5.33 -1.02
CA ALA A 26 -6.21 4.32 -1.25
C ALA A 26 -5.58 2.93 -1.49
N ALA A 27 -4.47 2.85 -2.21
CA ALA A 27 -3.73 1.61 -2.39
C ALA A 27 -3.18 1.08 -1.05
N GLU A 28 -2.52 1.93 -0.26
CA GLU A 28 -2.02 1.56 1.07
C GLU A 28 -3.14 1.08 1.99
N THR A 29 -4.26 1.81 2.02
CA THR A 29 -5.43 1.44 2.82
C THR A 29 -6.00 0.09 2.39
N ARG A 30 -6.09 -0.17 1.08
CA ARG A 30 -6.56 -1.47 0.55
C ARG A 30 -5.66 -2.62 0.97
N VAL A 31 -4.34 -2.45 0.92
CA VAL A 31 -3.37 -3.44 1.37
C VAL A 31 -3.55 -3.74 2.86
N LEU A 32 -3.63 -2.69 3.69
CA LEU A 32 -3.79 -2.83 5.14
C LEU A 32 -5.14 -3.48 5.51
N THR A 33 -6.23 -3.10 4.84
CA THR A 33 -7.55 -3.72 5.04
C THR A 33 -7.52 -5.21 4.66
N SER A 34 -6.92 -5.57 3.53
CA SER A 34 -6.77 -6.97 3.11
C SER A 34 -5.98 -7.77 4.15
N PHE A 35 -4.88 -7.20 4.67
CA PHE A 35 -4.06 -7.81 5.71
C PHE A 35 -4.87 -8.09 6.96
N ASN A 36 -5.57 -7.09 7.48
CA ASN A 36 -6.38 -7.25 8.69
C ASN A 36 -7.51 -8.27 8.51
N ASN A 37 -8.17 -8.30 7.34
CA ASN A 37 -9.27 -9.22 7.07
C ASN A 37 -8.81 -10.69 7.02
N GLN A 38 -7.59 -10.96 6.56
CA GLN A 38 -7.05 -12.33 6.52
C GLN A 38 -6.56 -12.84 7.88
N ASN A 39 -6.67 -12.06 8.96
CA ASN A 39 -6.26 -12.44 10.32
C ASN A 39 -4.84 -13.05 10.33
N PRO A 40 -3.83 -12.23 9.99
CA PRO A 40 -2.50 -12.73 9.68
C PRO A 40 -1.89 -13.37 10.93
N SER A 41 -1.15 -14.45 10.73
CA SER A 41 -0.55 -15.20 11.83
C SER A 41 0.41 -14.31 12.61
N LYS A 42 0.30 -14.33 13.94
CA LYS A 42 1.20 -13.56 14.82
C LYS A 42 2.48 -14.36 15.05
N PHE A 43 3.64 -13.74 14.83
CA PHE A 43 4.91 -14.33 15.26
C PHE A 43 4.99 -14.30 16.78
N ARG A 44 5.15 -15.46 17.40
CA ARG A 44 5.20 -15.59 18.87
C ARG A 44 6.62 -15.72 19.41
N GLY A 45 7.65 -15.79 18.56
CA GLY A 45 9.05 -16.01 18.98
C GLY A 45 9.33 -17.41 19.54
N ASN A 46 8.30 -18.20 19.83
CA ASN A 46 8.42 -19.56 20.33
C ASN A 46 8.60 -20.55 19.17
N GLY A 47 9.48 -21.54 19.35
CA GLY A 47 9.69 -22.62 18.37
C GLY A 47 11.00 -22.54 17.56
N GLY A 48 11.86 -21.56 17.85
CA GLY A 48 13.18 -21.46 17.24
C GLY A 48 13.15 -21.09 15.74
N PRO A 49 14.29 -21.25 15.03
CA PRO A 49 14.43 -20.80 13.65
C PRO A 49 13.37 -21.36 12.68
N ALA A 50 13.03 -22.65 12.80
CA ALA A 50 12.04 -23.28 11.92
C ALA A 50 10.62 -22.67 12.06
N ALA A 51 10.24 -22.24 13.27
CA ALA A 51 8.97 -21.54 13.47
C ALA A 51 8.98 -20.13 12.88
N ALA A 52 10.15 -19.47 12.84
CA ALA A 52 10.33 -18.20 12.17
C ALA A 52 10.21 -18.37 10.64
N ASP A 53 10.82 -19.41 10.07
CA ASP A 53 10.72 -19.69 8.64
C ASP A 53 9.27 -19.95 8.18
N ILE A 54 8.50 -20.72 8.96
CA ILE A 54 7.08 -20.98 8.68
C ILE A 54 6.27 -19.68 8.72
N TRP A 55 6.54 -18.81 9.69
CA TRP A 55 5.87 -17.52 9.79
C TRP A 55 6.22 -16.60 8.62
N LEU A 56 7.49 -16.55 8.22
CA LEU A 56 7.94 -15.78 7.06
C LEU A 56 7.29 -16.27 5.77
N GLN A 57 7.24 -17.59 5.54
CA GLN A 57 6.58 -18.17 4.36
C GLN A 57 5.09 -17.80 4.28
N ALA A 58 4.39 -17.77 5.42
CA ALA A 58 2.99 -17.35 5.46
C ALA A 58 2.84 -15.86 5.09
N MET A 59 3.76 -15.00 5.52
CA MET A 59 3.78 -13.58 5.16
C MET A 59 4.10 -13.37 3.68
N GLU A 60 5.07 -14.10 3.13
CA GLU A 60 5.41 -14.05 1.69
C GLU A 60 4.24 -14.45 0.80
N LYS A 61 3.51 -15.51 1.18
CA LYS A 61 2.31 -15.94 0.47
C LYS A 61 1.21 -14.87 0.54
N PHE A 62 1.06 -14.19 1.67
CA PHE A 62 0.10 -13.12 1.84
C PHE A 62 0.42 -11.92 0.94
N PHE A 63 1.67 -11.44 0.96
CA PHE A 63 2.09 -10.32 0.11
C PHE A 63 2.11 -10.67 -1.38
N GLY A 64 2.46 -11.92 -1.73
CA GLY A 64 2.42 -12.40 -3.12
C GLY A 64 1.01 -12.54 -3.69
N ALA A 65 -0.02 -12.71 -2.83
CA ALA A 65 -1.42 -12.72 -3.24
C ALA A 65 -2.01 -11.32 -3.42
N ILE A 66 -1.29 -10.27 -2.99
CA ILE A 66 -1.64 -8.87 -3.24
C ILE A 66 -0.86 -8.42 -4.48
N HIS A 67 -1.41 -8.74 -5.66
CA HIS A 67 -1.01 -8.19 -6.95
C HIS A 67 -2.28 -7.69 -7.66
#